data_AF-A0A182FFY1-F1
#
_entry.id   AF-A0A182FFY1-F1
#
_cell.length_a   1.000
_cell.length_b   1.000
_cell.length_c   1.000
_cell.angle_alpha   90.00
_cell.angle_beta   90.00
_cell.angle_gamma   90.00
#
_symmetry.space_group_name_H-M   'P 1'
#
loop_
_entity.id
_entity.type
_entity.pdbx_description
1 polymer ?
#
loop_
_entity_poly.entity_id
_entity_poly.type
_entity_poly.pdbx_seq_one_letter_code
_entity_poly.pdbx_strand_id
1 'polypeptide(L)'
;MASQNGITASTTTVAVQPTTGDGPTEPHRIKSKFNPSAKPFIMQRASKQPVKPSSGAPSAKLPNRAANDAQQDQDREDGIAYIGPTRLPVSTRVWNAISSYSLDEIGTTACCPSAPTRPAGMPVARKQQPPPQPAVVYQLRPVCQVAGPTPQLLMPSHPFGPTVLPNGIIQLQLRDSVVVDLTLDGSIRVYNGRQNIAIAISSNGIAAAMNHPNGIIFQHGPRVDIMAYDAKRQNSYIRFAKMWSKGISLTSDGCALIYLVDSAGTRTTSDMLNMDLDTDYVQQVFYNGIVCGTQQLAALGQVCQSSSFQLGDDSSIQYHVNGFRISQSGDGLVKIYRSNNRCTIRTSPLNGCATLTTPLLHCTASLGATSHLFVRREERRMHFDGATFIVRNAGHSAGFDEHNQLRVY
;
A
#
# COMPACT_ATOMS: atom_id res chain seq x y z
N MET A 1 32.17 22.80 -85.32
CA MET A 1 32.78 24.16 -85.26
C MET A 1 32.86 24.59 -83.80
N ALA A 2 33.61 25.66 -83.49
CA ALA A 2 33.80 26.27 -82.17
C ALA A 2 32.49 26.86 -81.58
N SER A 3 32.31 27.26 -80.30
CA SER A 3 32.98 27.02 -78.98
C SER A 3 32.04 27.63 -77.86
N GLN A 4 32.35 27.97 -76.60
CA GLN A 4 33.57 28.11 -75.79
C GLN A 4 33.23 28.18 -74.27
N ASN A 5 34.12 27.68 -73.39
CA ASN A 5 34.26 28.02 -71.93
C ASN A 5 33.06 27.79 -70.97
N GLY A 6 33.26 27.68 -69.64
CA GLY A 6 34.50 27.70 -68.84
C GLY A 6 34.29 27.24 -67.38
N ILE A 7 35.38 27.07 -66.62
CA ILE A 7 35.40 26.51 -65.26
C ILE A 7 35.98 27.52 -64.27
N THR A 8 35.39 27.65 -63.08
CA THR A 8 36.14 27.97 -61.84
C THR A 8 35.37 27.54 -60.59
N ALA A 9 36.09 26.95 -59.64
CA ALA A 9 35.70 26.89 -58.23
C ALA A 9 36.62 27.82 -57.44
N SER A 10 36.22 28.24 -56.24
CA SER A 10 37.05 29.02 -55.33
C SER A 10 37.05 28.43 -53.92
N THR A 11 38.21 28.45 -53.29
CA THR A 11 38.47 27.98 -51.92
C THR A 11 39.01 29.15 -51.11
N THR A 12 38.59 29.29 -49.86
CA THR A 12 39.18 30.27 -48.93
C THR A 12 39.53 29.56 -47.63
N THR A 13 40.80 29.63 -47.24
CA THR A 13 41.34 29.01 -46.03
C THR A 13 42.21 30.04 -45.31
N VAL A 14 42.00 30.24 -44.01
CA VAL A 14 42.86 31.08 -43.15
C VAL A 14 43.04 30.37 -41.80
N ALA A 15 44.26 30.42 -41.25
CA ALA A 15 44.67 29.74 -40.01
C ALA A 15 44.48 30.67 -38.77
N VAL A 16 44.13 30.19 -37.57
CA VAL A 16 45.03 29.66 -36.51
C VAL A 16 46.15 30.67 -36.16
N GLN A 17 46.33 31.17 -34.92
CA GLN A 17 46.75 30.43 -33.70
C GLN A 17 46.32 31.18 -32.37
N PRO A 18 46.91 31.03 -31.15
CA PRO A 18 46.12 30.58 -29.99
C PRO A 18 46.09 31.49 -28.75
N THR A 19 45.17 31.23 -27.80
CA THR A 19 45.30 31.64 -26.39
C THR A 19 44.89 30.53 -25.42
N THR A 20 45.54 30.54 -24.26
CA THR A 20 45.51 29.53 -23.19
C THR A 20 44.25 29.55 -22.33
N GLY A 21 43.82 28.35 -21.90
CA GLY A 21 43.35 28.01 -20.55
C GLY A 21 42.25 28.85 -19.87
N ASP A 22 41.12 28.21 -19.58
CA ASP A 22 40.92 27.66 -18.22
C ASP A 22 39.83 26.57 -18.19
N GLY A 23 39.72 25.83 -17.07
CA GLY A 23 38.85 24.65 -16.94
C GLY A 23 37.37 24.95 -16.61
N PRO A 24 36.46 23.95 -16.75
CA PRO A 24 35.06 24.09 -16.39
C PRO A 24 34.87 24.24 -14.87
N THR A 25 34.10 25.25 -14.44
CA THR A 25 33.80 25.53 -13.04
C THR A 25 32.91 24.45 -12.40
N GLU A 26 33.25 24.01 -11.18
CA GLU A 26 32.44 23.06 -10.42
C GLU A 26 31.03 23.61 -10.09
N PRO A 27 29.97 22.77 -10.12
CA PRO A 27 28.72 23.09 -9.45
C PRO A 27 28.90 23.03 -7.93
N HIS A 28 28.45 24.07 -7.22
CA HIS A 28 28.75 24.27 -5.80
C HIS A 28 28.47 23.06 -4.89
N ARG A 29 29.54 22.56 -4.28
CA ARG A 29 29.56 21.57 -3.19
C ARG A 29 28.77 22.06 -1.97
N ILE A 30 27.49 21.66 -1.87
CA ILE A 30 26.64 21.93 -0.69
C ILE A 30 27.28 21.27 0.54
N LYS A 31 27.83 22.09 1.44
CA LYS A 31 28.37 21.64 2.73
C LYS A 31 27.19 21.24 3.63
N SER A 32 26.92 19.94 3.74
CA SER A 32 25.98 19.42 4.74
C SER A 32 26.50 19.77 6.14
N LYS A 33 25.76 20.61 6.87
CA LYS A 33 26.03 20.88 8.29
C LYS A 33 25.67 19.63 9.08
N PHE A 34 26.68 18.80 9.35
CA PHE A 34 26.57 17.66 10.25
C PHE A 34 26.06 18.16 11.62
N ASN A 35 24.94 17.62 12.09
CA ASN A 35 24.34 18.00 13.36
C ASN A 35 24.86 17.06 14.47
N PRO A 36 25.74 17.51 15.38
CA PRO A 36 26.37 16.64 16.38
C PRO A 36 25.43 16.23 17.53
N SER A 37 24.14 16.58 17.47
CA SER A 37 23.16 16.32 18.55
C SER A 37 22.69 14.86 18.60
N ALA A 38 22.99 14.05 17.58
CA ALA A 38 22.63 12.64 17.51
C ALA A 38 23.58 11.76 18.36
N LYS A 39 23.35 11.72 19.68
CA LYS A 39 24.03 10.75 20.56
C LYS A 39 23.63 9.32 20.18
N PRO A 40 24.57 8.37 20.04
CA PRO A 40 24.24 6.97 19.81
C PRO A 40 23.57 6.36 21.05
N PHE A 41 22.52 5.57 20.85
CA PHE A 41 21.87 4.81 21.92
C PHE A 41 22.75 3.63 22.35
N ILE A 42 23.64 3.87 23.31
CA ILE A 42 24.37 2.80 24.00
C ILE A 42 23.44 2.19 25.03
N MET A 43 23.00 0.95 24.79
CA MET A 43 22.09 0.21 25.65
C MET A 43 22.80 -0.26 26.93
N GLN A 44 22.81 0.59 27.97
CA GLN A 44 23.37 0.22 29.27
C GLN A 44 22.54 -0.89 29.94
N ARG A 45 23.19 -2.00 30.23
CA ARG A 45 22.59 -3.23 30.78
C ARG A 45 22.47 -3.11 32.30
N ALA A 46 21.34 -2.63 32.80
CA ALA A 46 21.11 -2.43 34.23
C ALA A 46 21.18 -3.74 35.03
N SER A 47 22.20 -3.87 35.89
CA SER A 47 22.36 -4.99 36.82
C SER A 47 21.57 -4.75 38.12
N LYS A 48 20.92 -5.80 38.63
CA LYS A 48 20.15 -5.74 39.89
C LYS A 48 21.06 -5.61 41.10
N GLN A 49 20.71 -4.75 42.06
CA GLN A 49 21.04 -4.93 43.48
C GLN A 49 19.85 -4.50 44.37
N PRO A 50 19.67 -5.12 45.56
CA PRO A 50 18.53 -4.86 46.44
C PRO A 50 18.81 -3.78 47.49
N VAL A 51 17.76 -3.06 47.90
CA VAL A 51 17.81 -2.09 49.02
C VAL A 51 17.24 -2.75 50.28
N LYS A 52 17.91 -2.56 51.43
CA LYS A 52 17.43 -2.95 52.77
C LYS A 52 16.73 -1.76 53.48
N PRO A 53 15.77 -2.01 54.39
CA PRO A 53 15.01 -0.96 55.06
C PRO A 53 15.79 -0.27 56.19
N SER A 54 15.41 0.96 56.51
CA SER A 54 15.87 1.72 57.68
C SER A 54 14.71 2.02 58.64
N SER A 55 14.95 1.88 59.94
CA SER A 55 13.98 2.07 61.02
C SER A 55 14.16 3.41 61.75
N GLY A 56 13.07 4.07 62.16
CA GLY A 56 13.14 5.21 63.07
C GLY A 56 11.82 5.96 63.26
N ALA A 57 11.27 5.91 64.48
CA ALA A 57 10.18 6.76 64.98
C ALA A 57 10.70 7.54 66.22
N PRO A 58 9.99 8.50 66.88
CA PRO A 58 8.70 8.21 67.53
C PRO A 58 7.64 9.35 67.66
N SER A 59 6.37 8.93 67.65
CA SER A 59 5.27 9.28 68.58
C SER A 59 4.90 10.75 68.95
N ALA A 60 3.63 11.08 68.70
CA ALA A 60 2.80 11.96 69.53
C ALA A 60 1.39 11.34 69.71
N LYS A 61 0.60 11.76 70.70
CA LYS A 61 -0.58 11.01 71.21
C LYS A 61 -1.96 11.58 70.80
N LEU A 62 -2.84 10.69 70.32
CA LEU A 62 -4.21 10.38 70.79
C LEU A 62 -5.00 11.42 71.64
N PRO A 63 -6.34 11.56 71.45
CA PRO A 63 -7.27 10.52 71.93
C PRO A 63 -8.49 10.15 71.05
N ASN A 64 -9.15 9.07 71.49
CA ASN A 64 -10.23 8.33 70.83
C ASN A 64 -11.58 9.08 70.69
N ARG A 65 -12.39 8.64 69.72
CA ARG A 65 -13.84 8.44 69.90
C ARG A 65 -14.22 7.08 69.28
N ALA A 66 -15.23 6.40 69.82
CA ALA A 66 -15.47 4.97 69.58
C ALA A 66 -16.72 4.65 68.74
N ALA A 67 -16.70 3.47 68.13
CA ALA A 67 -17.81 2.59 67.75
C ALA A 67 -19.03 3.19 67.02
N ASN A 68 -19.18 2.84 65.73
CA ASN A 68 -20.20 1.89 65.25
C ASN A 68 -19.98 1.54 63.76
N ASP A 69 -20.93 0.79 63.17
CA ASP A 69 -21.13 0.55 61.73
C ASP A 69 -20.11 -0.35 61.01
N ALA A 70 -19.84 -1.52 61.60
CA ALA A 70 -19.15 -2.64 60.94
C ALA A 70 -20.13 -3.63 60.27
N GLN A 71 -21.04 -3.17 59.40
CA GLN A 71 -22.00 -4.08 58.73
C GLN A 71 -22.61 -3.61 57.39
N GLN A 72 -21.86 -2.95 56.49
CA GLN A 72 -22.39 -2.61 55.16
C GLN A 72 -21.33 -2.34 54.05
N ASP A 73 -20.47 -3.32 53.72
CA ASP A 73 -19.50 -3.15 52.60
C ASP A 73 -19.10 -4.46 51.87
N GLN A 74 -20.03 -5.42 51.75
CA GLN A 74 -19.74 -6.75 51.17
C GLN A 74 -20.42 -7.05 49.81
N ASP A 75 -21.19 -6.10 49.28
CA ASP A 75 -21.96 -6.21 48.01
C ASP A 75 -21.46 -5.24 46.92
N ARG A 76 -20.13 -5.07 46.77
CA ARG A 76 -19.53 -4.16 45.76
C ARG A 76 -18.42 -4.72 44.87
N GLU A 77 -18.08 -6.00 44.97
CA GLU A 77 -17.20 -6.67 44.00
C GLU A 77 -17.95 -7.09 42.73
N ASP A 78 -18.59 -6.11 42.07
CA ASP A 78 -19.53 -6.32 40.97
C ASP A 78 -18.85 -6.53 39.60
N GLY A 79 -18.08 -7.63 39.54
CA GLY A 79 -17.68 -8.31 38.31
C GLY A 79 -16.65 -7.62 37.42
N ILE A 80 -15.42 -8.17 37.41
CA ILE A 80 -14.49 -8.05 36.27
C ILE A 80 -14.51 -9.37 35.50
N ALA A 81 -15.14 -9.36 34.33
CA ALA A 81 -15.10 -10.47 33.38
C ALA A 81 -13.84 -10.35 32.48
N TYR A 82 -13.35 -11.48 31.97
CA TYR A 82 -12.18 -11.53 31.09
C TYR A 82 -12.55 -12.10 29.73
N ILE A 83 -12.45 -11.29 28.68
CA ILE A 83 -12.87 -11.68 27.32
C ILE A 83 -11.69 -12.25 26.53
N GLY A 84 -11.93 -13.41 25.90
CA GLY A 84 -11.10 -13.96 24.82
C GLY A 84 -9.71 -14.45 25.24
N PRO A 85 -8.90 -14.92 24.27
CA PRO A 85 -7.54 -15.40 24.52
C PRO A 85 -6.60 -14.28 25.01
N THR A 86 -6.93 -13.01 24.76
CA THR A 86 -6.18 -11.83 25.24
C THR A 86 -6.45 -11.48 26.70
N ARG A 87 -7.45 -12.11 27.36
CA ARG A 87 -7.83 -11.87 28.77
C ARG A 87 -7.93 -10.39 29.14
N LEU A 88 -8.67 -9.62 28.34
CA LEU A 88 -8.94 -8.21 28.65
C LEU A 88 -10.00 -8.09 29.77
N PRO A 89 -9.71 -7.38 30.88
CA PRO A 89 -10.69 -7.14 31.95
C PRO A 89 -11.75 -6.13 31.49
N VAL A 90 -13.03 -6.47 31.69
CA VAL A 90 -14.18 -5.60 31.45
C VAL A 90 -15.14 -5.63 32.64
N SER A 91 -15.85 -4.53 32.88
CA SER A 91 -16.93 -4.53 33.89
C SER A 91 -18.09 -5.39 33.42
N THR A 92 -18.51 -6.35 34.25
CA THR A 92 -19.62 -7.26 33.95
C THR A 92 -20.94 -6.51 33.73
N ARG A 93 -21.16 -5.34 34.36
CA ARG A 93 -22.31 -4.47 34.08
C ARG A 93 -22.34 -3.98 32.62
N VAL A 94 -21.18 -3.65 32.05
CA VAL A 94 -21.07 -3.22 30.65
C VAL A 94 -21.29 -4.41 29.71
N TRP A 95 -20.73 -5.58 30.06
CA TRP A 95 -20.92 -6.80 29.28
C TRP A 95 -22.39 -7.25 29.22
N ASN A 96 -23.05 -7.34 30.37
CA ASN A 96 -24.45 -7.76 30.49
C ASN A 96 -25.43 -6.80 29.79
N ALA A 97 -25.06 -5.52 29.63
CA ALA A 97 -25.84 -4.54 28.88
C ALA A 97 -25.68 -4.66 27.34
N ILE A 98 -24.69 -5.42 26.87
CA ILE A 98 -24.44 -5.70 25.45
C ILE A 98 -24.94 -7.11 25.08
N SER A 99 -24.82 -8.08 26.00
CA SER A 99 -25.20 -9.48 25.79
C SER A 99 -26.71 -9.76 25.94
N SER A 100 -27.59 -8.84 25.53
CA SER A 100 -29.04 -8.97 25.67
C SER A 100 -29.70 -9.85 24.58
N TYR A 101 -29.04 -10.96 24.25
CA TYR A 101 -29.56 -12.06 23.42
C TYR A 101 -29.31 -13.36 24.19
N SER A 102 -30.34 -14.21 24.35
CA SER A 102 -30.09 -15.51 25.00
C SER A 102 -29.25 -16.40 24.10
N LEU A 103 -28.35 -17.17 24.70
CA LEU A 103 -27.55 -18.18 23.99
C LEU A 103 -28.39 -19.40 23.58
N ASP A 104 -29.62 -19.53 24.08
CA ASP A 104 -30.51 -20.66 23.79
C ASP A 104 -31.03 -20.69 22.34
N GLU A 105 -31.11 -19.53 21.66
CA GLU A 105 -31.67 -19.45 20.29
C GLU A 105 -30.70 -19.87 19.17
N ILE A 106 -29.44 -20.21 19.49
CA ILE A 106 -28.43 -20.65 18.50
C ILE A 106 -28.43 -22.19 18.33
N GLY A 107 -29.21 -22.92 19.14
CA GLY A 107 -29.18 -24.39 19.23
C GLY A 107 -29.90 -25.19 18.12
N THR A 108 -30.75 -24.57 17.30
CA THR A 108 -31.49 -25.19 16.19
C THR A 108 -31.69 -24.14 15.08
N THR A 109 -31.74 -24.42 13.77
CA THR A 109 -32.06 -25.65 13.03
C THR A 109 -31.26 -25.70 11.72
N ALA A 110 -30.95 -26.90 11.20
CA ALA A 110 -30.35 -27.08 9.88
C ALA A 110 -31.38 -27.50 8.80
N CYS A 111 -31.00 -27.33 7.54
CA CYS A 111 -31.67 -27.83 6.31
C CYS A 111 -32.97 -27.15 5.83
N CYS A 112 -32.88 -26.59 4.62
CA CYS A 112 -33.96 -26.49 3.65
C CYS A 112 -34.41 -27.91 3.18
N PRO A 113 -35.54 -28.14 2.45
CA PRO A 113 -36.19 -27.17 1.55
C PRO A 113 -37.73 -27.19 1.45
N SER A 114 -38.23 -26.47 0.45
CA SER A 114 -39.57 -26.50 -0.17
C SER A 114 -40.65 -25.58 0.40
N ALA A 115 -41.52 -25.16 -0.52
CA ALA A 115 -42.73 -24.35 -0.40
C ALA A 115 -43.79 -24.99 -1.33
N PRO A 116 -45.08 -24.58 -1.37
CA PRO A 116 -45.70 -23.40 -0.75
C PRO A 116 -47.04 -23.69 -0.02
N THR A 117 -47.72 -22.65 0.49
CA THR A 117 -49.18 -22.35 0.30
C THR A 117 -49.55 -21.07 1.07
N ARG A 118 -50.65 -20.39 0.70
CA ARG A 118 -51.11 -19.09 1.25
C ARG A 118 -52.64 -19.04 1.40
N PRO A 119 -53.16 -18.61 2.56
CA PRO A 119 -54.13 -17.50 2.62
C PRO A 119 -53.70 -16.44 3.68
N ALA A 120 -53.73 -15.13 3.46
CA ALA A 120 -54.85 -14.22 3.16
C ALA A 120 -55.62 -13.74 4.41
N GLY A 121 -55.30 -12.53 4.89
CA GLY A 121 -55.93 -11.81 6.00
C GLY A 121 -55.34 -10.39 6.13
N MET A 122 -56.10 -9.41 6.62
CA MET A 122 -55.76 -7.96 6.65
C MET A 122 -56.19 -7.34 8.01
N PRO A 123 -56.02 -6.01 8.27
CA PRO A 123 -54.79 -5.20 8.21
C PRO A 123 -54.59 -4.31 9.48
N VAL A 124 -53.39 -3.78 9.76
CA VAL A 124 -53.20 -2.72 10.78
C VAL A 124 -52.22 -1.61 10.34
N ALA A 125 -52.63 -0.37 10.61
CA ALA A 125 -51.92 0.93 10.66
C ALA A 125 -50.54 1.11 9.98
N ARG A 126 -50.52 2.04 9.00
CA ARG A 126 -49.33 2.53 8.29
C ARG A 126 -48.74 3.78 8.97
N LYS A 127 -47.54 3.70 9.55
CA LYS A 127 -46.69 4.89 9.81
C LYS A 127 -45.70 5.07 8.64
N GLN A 128 -45.53 6.30 8.18
CA GLN A 128 -44.66 6.63 7.05
C GLN A 128 -43.21 6.81 7.52
N GLN A 129 -42.27 6.10 6.90
CA GLN A 129 -40.85 6.47 6.88
C GLN A 129 -40.54 7.29 5.62
N PRO A 130 -39.56 8.20 5.66
CA PRO A 130 -39.06 8.87 4.46
C PRO A 130 -38.38 7.86 3.51
N PRO A 131 -38.33 8.15 2.19
CA PRO A 131 -37.73 7.23 1.23
C PRO A 131 -36.22 7.07 1.46
N PRO A 132 -35.67 5.84 1.32
CA PRO A 132 -34.23 5.64 1.36
C PRO A 132 -33.57 6.35 0.16
N GLN A 133 -32.47 7.06 0.43
CA GLN A 133 -31.61 7.59 -0.64
C GLN A 133 -31.00 6.42 -1.42
N PRO A 134 -30.89 6.50 -2.76
CA PRO A 134 -30.30 5.43 -3.55
C PRO A 134 -28.82 5.28 -3.20
N ALA A 135 -28.45 4.12 -2.66
CA ALA A 135 -27.05 3.76 -2.49
C ALA A 135 -26.36 3.75 -3.87
N VAL A 136 -25.25 4.49 -4.00
CA VAL A 136 -24.47 4.53 -5.24
C VAL A 136 -23.68 3.21 -5.38
N VAL A 137 -24.39 2.18 -5.85
CA VAL A 137 -23.77 0.92 -6.27
C VAL A 137 -22.95 1.21 -7.52
N TYR A 138 -21.63 1.25 -7.37
CA TYR A 138 -20.70 1.25 -8.50
C TYR A 138 -20.78 -0.10 -9.22
N GLN A 139 -21.76 -0.23 -10.12
CA GLN A 139 -21.87 -1.40 -10.98
C GLN A 139 -20.67 -1.46 -11.93
N LEU A 140 -19.75 -2.37 -11.63
CA LEU A 140 -18.73 -2.82 -12.57
C LEU A 140 -19.45 -3.31 -13.84
N ARG A 141 -19.14 -2.71 -14.99
CA ARG A 141 -19.70 -3.17 -16.26
C ARG A 141 -19.21 -4.61 -16.55
N PRO A 142 -20.07 -5.50 -17.08
CA PRO A 142 -19.66 -6.86 -17.41
C PRO A 142 -18.46 -6.90 -18.37
N VAL A 143 -17.63 -7.94 -18.21
CA VAL A 143 -16.46 -8.23 -19.06
C VAL A 143 -16.90 -8.38 -20.52
N CYS A 144 -16.19 -7.72 -21.44
CA CYS A 144 -16.36 -7.94 -22.88
C CYS A 144 -15.90 -9.37 -23.26
N GLN A 145 -16.84 -10.31 -23.29
CA GLN A 145 -16.63 -11.63 -23.90
C GLN A 145 -16.61 -11.46 -25.42
N VAL A 146 -15.41 -11.52 -26.02
CA VAL A 146 -15.24 -11.43 -27.48
C VAL A 146 -15.50 -12.80 -28.11
N ALA A 147 -16.74 -13.06 -28.49
CA ALA A 147 -17.10 -14.15 -29.38
C ALA A 147 -16.99 -13.66 -30.84
N GLY A 148 -15.91 -14.02 -31.53
CA GLY A 148 -15.64 -13.65 -32.92
C GLY A 148 -14.51 -14.50 -33.52
N PRO A 149 -14.47 -14.67 -34.86
CA PRO A 149 -13.52 -15.56 -35.51
C PRO A 149 -12.07 -15.07 -35.38
N THR A 150 -11.15 -16.03 -35.40
CA THR A 150 -9.72 -15.91 -35.12
C THR A 150 -9.08 -14.60 -35.64
N PRO A 151 -8.68 -13.66 -34.77
CA PRO A 151 -7.90 -12.52 -35.22
C PRO A 151 -6.53 -13.02 -35.68
N GLN A 152 -6.14 -12.72 -36.91
CA GLN A 152 -4.78 -13.02 -37.36
C GLN A 152 -3.80 -12.24 -36.49
N LEU A 153 -2.88 -12.95 -35.84
CA LEU A 153 -1.83 -12.36 -35.03
C LEU A 153 -0.94 -11.51 -35.94
N LEU A 154 -1.06 -10.19 -35.80
CA LEU A 154 -0.24 -9.21 -36.50
C LEU A 154 1.20 -9.39 -35.98
N MET A 155 1.99 -10.15 -36.74
CA MET A 155 3.31 -10.62 -36.33
C MET A 155 4.18 -9.45 -35.84
N PRO A 156 4.83 -9.57 -34.67
CA PRO A 156 5.69 -8.49 -34.17
C PRO A 156 6.84 -8.29 -35.14
N SER A 157 6.94 -7.09 -35.72
CA SER A 157 7.95 -6.75 -36.73
C SER A 157 9.38 -6.74 -36.19
N HIS A 158 9.54 -6.86 -34.87
CA HIS A 158 10.80 -6.97 -34.16
C HIS A 158 10.66 -8.08 -33.11
N PRO A 159 11.62 -9.02 -32.97
CA PRO A 159 11.59 -10.06 -31.93
C PRO A 159 11.79 -9.50 -30.51
N PHE A 160 12.14 -8.20 -30.38
CA PHE A 160 12.30 -7.48 -29.13
C PHE A 160 11.62 -6.11 -29.26
N GLY A 161 10.72 -5.77 -28.34
CA GLY A 161 10.04 -4.47 -28.32
C GLY A 161 8.62 -4.51 -27.76
N PRO A 162 7.96 -3.34 -27.65
CA PRO A 162 6.57 -3.26 -27.21
C PRO A 162 5.62 -3.81 -28.30
N THR A 163 4.74 -4.74 -27.91
CA THR A 163 3.76 -5.41 -28.79
C THR A 163 2.34 -5.01 -28.40
N VAL A 164 1.48 -4.71 -29.39
CA VAL A 164 0.06 -4.43 -29.14
C VAL A 164 -0.69 -5.76 -29.00
N LEU A 165 -1.43 -5.94 -27.90
CA LEU A 165 -2.25 -7.11 -27.65
C LEU A 165 -3.72 -6.89 -28.07
N PRO A 166 -4.46 -7.95 -28.47
CA PRO A 166 -5.84 -7.81 -28.98
C PRO A 166 -6.85 -7.20 -28.00
N ASN A 167 -6.57 -7.20 -26.70
CA ASN A 167 -7.37 -6.56 -25.66
C ASN A 167 -7.15 -5.03 -25.54
N GLY A 168 -6.31 -4.43 -26.39
CA GLY A 168 -6.12 -2.98 -26.44
C GLY A 168 -5.08 -2.42 -25.47
N ILE A 169 -4.06 -3.22 -25.12
CA ILE A 169 -2.91 -2.78 -24.32
C ILE A 169 -1.60 -3.02 -25.08
N ILE A 170 -0.56 -2.28 -24.75
CA ILE A 170 0.81 -2.52 -25.18
C ILE A 170 1.51 -3.32 -24.09
N GLN A 171 2.14 -4.44 -24.46
CA GLN A 171 2.96 -5.24 -23.56
C GLN A 171 4.42 -5.17 -23.98
N LEU A 172 5.31 -5.01 -23.00
CA LEU A 172 6.75 -5.10 -23.13
C LEU A 172 7.26 -6.20 -22.20
N GLN A 173 7.86 -7.24 -22.78
CA GLN A 173 8.50 -8.32 -22.02
C GLN A 173 9.98 -7.99 -21.78
N LEU A 174 10.45 -8.19 -20.55
CA LEU A 174 11.81 -7.94 -20.09
C LEU A 174 12.46 -9.25 -19.60
N ARG A 175 13.74 -9.21 -19.23
CA ARG A 175 14.44 -10.38 -18.67
C ARG A 175 13.86 -10.77 -17.30
N ASP A 176 14.15 -11.99 -16.86
CA ASP A 176 13.78 -12.52 -15.53
C ASP A 176 12.28 -12.56 -15.23
N SER A 177 11.46 -12.85 -16.26
CA SER A 177 9.99 -12.93 -16.15
C SER A 177 9.35 -11.65 -15.62
N VAL A 178 9.91 -10.48 -15.96
CA VAL A 178 9.29 -9.18 -15.72
C VAL A 178 8.54 -8.73 -16.97
N VAL A 179 7.27 -8.38 -16.82
CA VAL A 179 6.38 -7.88 -17.88
C VAL A 179 5.89 -6.49 -17.50
N VAL A 180 5.85 -5.57 -18.46
CA VAL A 180 5.26 -4.24 -18.30
C VAL A 180 4.11 -4.11 -19.30
N ASP A 181 2.90 -3.87 -18.77
CA ASP A 181 1.73 -3.53 -19.58
C ASP A 181 1.46 -2.02 -19.50
N LEU A 182 1.03 -1.45 -20.62
CA LEU A 182 0.76 -0.02 -20.82
C LEU A 182 -0.56 0.14 -21.57
N THR A 183 -1.40 1.08 -21.14
CA THR A 183 -2.62 1.45 -21.88
C THR A 183 -2.41 2.73 -22.71
N LEU A 184 -3.36 3.10 -23.57
CA LEU A 184 -3.22 4.26 -24.45
C LEU A 184 -3.19 5.59 -23.67
N ASP A 185 -4.04 5.74 -22.66
CA ASP A 185 -4.03 6.83 -21.67
C ASP A 185 -2.76 6.82 -20.79
N GLY A 186 -2.01 5.71 -20.81
CA GLY A 186 -0.77 5.53 -20.06
C GLY A 186 -1.00 5.28 -18.58
N SER A 187 -2.02 4.49 -18.25
CA SER A 187 -1.97 3.66 -17.05
C SER A 187 -0.90 2.58 -17.27
N ILE A 188 -0.24 2.15 -16.20
CA ILE A 188 0.89 1.22 -16.25
C ILE A 188 0.73 0.11 -15.22
N ARG A 189 1.08 -1.12 -15.61
CA ARG A 189 1.23 -2.26 -14.72
C ARG A 189 2.59 -2.93 -14.95
N VAL A 190 3.20 -3.39 -13.87
CA VAL A 190 4.44 -4.18 -13.87
C VAL A 190 4.18 -5.46 -13.11
N TYR A 191 4.50 -6.60 -13.71
CA TYR A 191 4.46 -7.91 -13.06
C TYR A 191 5.87 -8.52 -13.07
N ASN A 192 6.40 -8.83 -11.90
CA ASN A 192 7.66 -9.54 -11.69
C ASN A 192 7.32 -10.97 -11.24
N GLY A 193 7.20 -11.87 -12.21
CA GLY A 193 6.75 -13.24 -11.98
C GLY A 193 7.71 -14.09 -11.15
N ARG A 194 9.01 -13.76 -11.13
CA ARG A 194 10.02 -14.48 -10.34
C ARG A 194 9.87 -14.26 -8.83
N GLN A 195 9.24 -13.18 -8.41
CA GLN A 195 9.02 -12.82 -7.00
C GLN A 195 7.53 -12.67 -6.65
N ASN A 196 6.63 -12.94 -7.60
CA ASN A 196 5.18 -12.69 -7.53
C ASN A 196 4.83 -11.28 -7.01
N ILE A 197 5.41 -10.25 -7.65
CA ILE A 197 5.16 -8.84 -7.31
C ILE A 197 4.42 -8.17 -8.47
N ALA A 198 3.28 -7.55 -8.18
CA ALA A 198 2.49 -6.80 -9.15
C ALA A 198 2.32 -5.34 -8.69
N ILE A 199 2.56 -4.36 -9.57
CA ILE A 199 2.49 -2.93 -9.26
C ILE A 199 1.71 -2.23 -10.38
N ALA A 200 0.77 -1.35 -10.05
CA ALA A 200 0.06 -0.53 -11.03
C ALA A 200 -0.11 0.92 -10.60
N ILE A 201 -0.22 1.82 -11.58
CA ILE A 201 -0.52 3.24 -11.42
C ILE A 201 -1.50 3.64 -12.53
N SER A 202 -2.59 4.33 -12.17
CA SER A 202 -3.53 4.89 -13.16
C SER A 202 -2.89 6.04 -13.94
N SER A 203 -3.41 6.33 -15.13
CA SER A 203 -2.89 7.38 -16.03
C SER A 203 -2.80 8.77 -15.40
N ASN A 204 -3.74 9.10 -14.52
CA ASN A 204 -3.76 10.34 -13.74
C ASN A 204 -2.85 10.34 -12.49
N GLY A 205 -2.27 9.19 -12.10
CA GLY A 205 -1.44 9.06 -10.89
C GLY A 205 -2.19 9.18 -9.56
N ILE A 206 -3.53 9.26 -9.58
CA ILE A 206 -4.39 9.43 -8.40
C ILE A 206 -4.69 8.09 -7.73
N ALA A 207 -4.62 6.97 -8.47
CA ALA A 207 -4.72 5.63 -7.93
C ALA A 207 -3.44 4.82 -8.19
N ALA A 208 -3.05 4.00 -7.22
CA ALA A 208 -1.88 3.14 -7.31
C ALA A 208 -2.07 1.88 -6.47
N ALA A 209 -1.46 0.76 -6.86
CA ALA A 209 -1.54 -0.50 -6.14
C ALA A 209 -0.20 -1.24 -6.18
N MET A 210 0.08 -2.00 -5.12
CA MET A 210 1.18 -2.95 -5.05
C MET A 210 0.68 -4.22 -4.35
N ASN A 211 0.75 -5.36 -5.04
CA ASN A 211 0.68 -6.68 -4.43
C ASN A 211 2.12 -7.21 -4.32
N HIS A 212 2.51 -7.58 -3.10
CA HIS A 212 3.83 -8.11 -2.74
C HIS A 212 3.62 -9.27 -1.75
N PRO A 213 4.51 -10.28 -1.68
CA PRO A 213 4.29 -11.40 -0.76
C PRO A 213 4.28 -11.03 0.75
N ASN A 214 4.69 -9.82 1.15
CA ASN A 214 4.51 -9.29 2.51
C ASN A 214 3.18 -8.53 2.73
N GLY A 215 2.35 -8.38 1.70
CA GLY A 215 1.10 -7.63 1.79
C GLY A 215 0.71 -6.83 0.55
N ILE A 216 -0.51 -6.31 0.60
CA ILE A 216 -1.15 -5.52 -0.46
C ILE A 216 -1.27 -4.08 0.00
N ILE A 217 -0.92 -3.12 -0.87
CA ILE A 217 -1.14 -1.69 -0.69
C ILE A 217 -2.08 -1.20 -1.80
N PHE A 218 -3.14 -0.49 -1.43
CA PHE A 218 -4.08 0.14 -2.36
C PHE A 218 -4.25 1.62 -2.03
N GLN A 219 -4.01 2.48 -3.01
CA GLN A 219 -4.12 3.94 -2.89
C GLN A 219 -5.21 4.45 -3.84
N HIS A 220 -6.17 5.20 -3.32
CA HIS A 220 -7.21 5.86 -4.09
C HIS A 220 -7.37 7.32 -3.62
N GLY A 221 -6.75 8.23 -4.36
CA GLY A 221 -6.63 9.64 -3.98
C GLY A 221 -5.89 9.79 -2.65
N PRO A 222 -6.46 10.50 -1.65
CA PRO A 222 -5.83 10.70 -0.35
C PRO A 222 -5.94 9.48 0.59
N ARG A 223 -6.75 8.46 0.24
CA ARG A 223 -6.90 7.24 1.03
C ARG A 223 -5.84 6.21 0.61
N VAL A 224 -5.21 5.58 1.59
CA VAL A 224 -4.30 4.44 1.40
C VAL A 224 -4.70 3.34 2.37
N ASP A 225 -5.11 2.20 1.86
CA ASP A 225 -5.34 1.00 2.63
C ASP A 225 -4.11 0.08 2.47
N ILE A 226 -3.78 -0.65 3.53
CA ILE A 226 -2.72 -1.66 3.57
C ILE A 226 -3.25 -2.91 4.26
N MET A 227 -2.89 -4.05 3.71
CA MET A 227 -2.94 -5.35 4.38
C MET A 227 -1.51 -5.89 4.41
N ALA A 228 -1.03 -6.30 5.58
CA ALA A 228 0.32 -6.82 5.78
C ALA A 228 0.27 -8.23 6.40
N TYR A 229 1.10 -9.14 5.91
CA TYR A 229 1.20 -10.53 6.35
C TYR A 229 2.61 -11.05 6.05
N ASP A 230 3.13 -12.03 6.79
CA ASP A 230 4.51 -12.47 6.60
C ASP A 230 4.66 -13.44 5.40
N ALA A 231 5.42 -13.03 4.37
CA ALA A 231 5.80 -13.88 3.25
C ALA A 231 6.50 -15.18 3.69
N LYS A 232 7.24 -15.13 4.81
CA LYS A 232 8.01 -16.26 5.35
C LYS A 232 7.16 -17.18 6.24
N ARG A 233 5.88 -16.84 6.48
CA ARG A 233 4.89 -17.58 7.28
C ARG A 233 5.36 -17.95 8.69
N GLN A 234 6.28 -17.17 9.26
CA GLN A 234 6.71 -17.24 10.66
C GLN A 234 5.70 -16.52 11.57
N ASN A 235 4.98 -15.53 11.03
CA ASN A 235 3.85 -14.89 11.68
C ASN A 235 2.54 -15.17 10.89
N SER A 236 1.48 -15.58 11.57
CA SER A 236 0.17 -15.89 10.96
C SER A 236 -0.82 -14.71 10.98
N TYR A 237 -0.54 -13.63 11.71
CA TYR A 237 -1.47 -12.52 11.87
C TYR A 237 -1.49 -11.61 10.65
N ILE A 238 -2.64 -11.55 9.97
CA ILE A 238 -2.92 -10.55 8.93
C ILE A 238 -3.27 -9.23 9.60
N ARG A 239 -2.63 -8.14 9.19
CA ARG A 239 -2.80 -6.82 9.81
C ARG A 239 -3.27 -5.79 8.80
N PHE A 240 -4.23 -4.97 9.19
CA PHE A 240 -4.93 -4.06 8.30
C PHE A 240 -4.78 -2.63 8.80
N ALA A 241 -4.55 -1.67 7.91
CA ALA A 241 -4.69 -0.27 8.25
C ALA A 241 -5.20 0.58 7.07
N LYS A 242 -5.77 1.72 7.41
CA LYS A 242 -6.31 2.72 6.48
C LYS A 242 -5.81 4.09 6.90
N MET A 243 -4.94 4.67 6.08
CA MET A 243 -4.52 6.06 6.16
C MET A 243 -5.50 6.92 5.38
N TRP A 244 -6.10 7.90 6.04
CA TRP A 244 -7.19 8.73 5.49
C TRP A 244 -7.30 10.06 6.25
N SER A 245 -8.29 10.91 5.96
CA SER A 245 -8.36 12.29 6.52
C SER A 245 -8.14 12.37 8.04
N LYS A 246 -8.92 11.62 8.84
CA LYS A 246 -8.82 11.63 10.31
C LYS A 246 -7.44 11.19 10.83
N GLY A 247 -6.82 10.18 10.21
CA GLY A 247 -5.53 9.65 10.67
C GLY A 247 -5.20 8.30 10.07
N ILE A 248 -4.71 7.37 10.90
CA ILE A 248 -4.51 5.97 10.52
C ILE A 248 -5.37 5.09 11.42
N SER A 249 -6.40 4.47 10.85
CA SER A 249 -7.18 3.42 11.53
C SER A 249 -6.48 2.08 11.31
N LEU A 250 -6.33 1.22 12.33
CA LEU A 250 -5.67 -0.08 12.24
C LEU A 250 -6.35 -1.19 13.06
N THR A 251 -6.20 -2.44 12.61
CA THR A 251 -6.54 -3.65 13.38
C THR A 251 -5.64 -4.82 12.96
N SER A 252 -5.75 -5.94 13.66
CA SER A 252 -5.22 -7.24 13.25
C SER A 252 -6.34 -8.27 13.19
N ASP A 253 -6.14 -9.34 12.44
CA ASP A 253 -6.93 -10.56 12.57
C ASP A 253 -6.94 -11.05 14.03
N GLY A 254 -8.07 -11.60 14.45
CA GLY A 254 -8.39 -11.95 15.84
C GLY A 254 -8.69 -10.77 16.78
N CYS A 255 -8.55 -9.49 16.36
CA CYS A 255 -8.85 -8.34 17.21
C CYS A 255 -10.30 -7.83 17.04
N ALA A 256 -11.07 -7.84 18.14
CA ALA A 256 -12.45 -7.33 18.18
C ALA A 256 -12.57 -5.80 18.16
N LEU A 257 -11.47 -5.06 18.20
CA LEU A 257 -11.44 -3.59 18.27
C LEU A 257 -10.54 -3.02 17.17
N ILE A 258 -11.05 -2.00 16.49
CA ILE A 258 -10.28 -1.18 15.54
C ILE A 258 -9.79 0.06 16.29
N TYR A 259 -8.53 0.43 16.08
CA TYR A 259 -7.89 1.58 16.70
C TYR A 259 -7.69 2.71 15.69
N LEU A 260 -7.56 3.94 16.15
CA LEU A 260 -7.24 5.15 15.37
C LEU A 260 -6.07 5.88 16.04
N VAL A 261 -5.05 6.18 15.25
CA VAL A 261 -3.90 7.01 15.63
C VAL A 261 -4.02 8.36 14.93
N ASP A 262 -4.25 9.43 15.70
CA ASP A 262 -4.28 10.82 15.22
C ASP A 262 -3.59 11.81 16.18
N SER A 263 -3.83 13.11 15.98
CA SER A 263 -3.26 14.20 16.78
C SER A 263 -3.73 14.26 18.23
N ALA A 264 -4.68 13.41 18.63
CA ALA A 264 -5.07 13.18 20.03
C ALA A 264 -4.52 11.83 20.57
N GLY A 265 -3.60 11.19 19.85
CA GLY A 265 -3.02 9.89 20.21
C GLY A 265 -3.83 8.70 19.70
N THR A 266 -3.77 7.61 20.46
CA THR A 266 -4.34 6.29 20.09
C THR A 266 -5.62 6.02 20.88
N ARG A 267 -6.71 5.71 20.17
CA ARG A 267 -8.01 5.33 20.77
C ARG A 267 -8.74 4.27 19.93
N THR A 268 -9.81 3.71 20.45
CA THR A 268 -10.74 2.87 19.65
C THR A 268 -11.55 3.71 18.67
N THR A 269 -12.04 3.07 17.60
CA THR A 269 -12.86 3.71 16.56
C THR A 269 -13.86 2.72 15.96
N SER A 270 -14.94 3.22 15.36
CA SER A 270 -15.91 2.45 14.56
C SER A 270 -15.60 2.47 13.04
N ASP A 271 -14.40 2.91 12.66
CA ASP A 271 -13.98 2.98 11.26
C ASP A 271 -13.79 1.59 10.64
N MET A 272 -14.64 1.20 9.70
CA MET A 272 -14.52 -0.08 8.98
C MET A 272 -13.23 -0.18 8.14
N LEU A 273 -12.59 -1.37 8.13
CA LEU A 273 -11.36 -1.70 7.39
C LEU A 273 -11.66 -2.83 6.40
N ASN A 274 -11.98 -2.45 5.16
CA ASN A 274 -12.48 -3.38 4.15
C ASN A 274 -11.45 -3.57 3.03
N MET A 275 -10.33 -4.24 3.35
CA MET A 275 -9.47 -4.85 2.34
C MET A 275 -9.73 -6.35 2.31
N ASP A 276 -9.85 -6.87 1.10
CA ASP A 276 -10.05 -8.29 0.79
C ASP A 276 -8.74 -8.88 0.24
N LEU A 277 -8.51 -10.18 0.45
CA LEU A 277 -7.32 -10.88 -0.07
C LEU A 277 -7.51 -11.28 -1.53
N ASP A 278 -8.73 -11.65 -1.93
CA ASP A 278 -9.01 -12.24 -3.25
C ASP A 278 -9.22 -11.15 -4.34
N THR A 279 -9.30 -9.88 -3.93
CA THR A 279 -9.47 -8.73 -4.82
C THR A 279 -8.14 -8.29 -5.47
N ASP A 280 -8.05 -8.40 -6.81
CA ASP A 280 -6.92 -7.82 -7.57
C ASP A 280 -7.04 -6.29 -7.72
N TYR A 281 -6.59 -5.58 -6.69
CA TYR A 281 -6.42 -4.12 -6.70
C TYR A 281 -5.46 -3.61 -7.79
N VAL A 282 -4.52 -4.43 -8.27
CA VAL A 282 -3.55 -4.04 -9.31
C VAL A 282 -4.22 -4.01 -10.68
N GLN A 283 -5.08 -4.99 -10.99
CA GLN A 283 -5.93 -4.96 -12.17
C GLN A 283 -6.99 -3.85 -12.09
N GLN A 284 -7.60 -3.61 -10.92
CA GLN A 284 -8.54 -2.49 -10.73
C GLN A 284 -7.90 -1.13 -11.01
N VAL A 285 -6.69 -0.88 -10.51
CA VAL A 285 -5.95 0.38 -10.79
C VAL A 285 -5.54 0.47 -12.27
N PHE A 286 -5.07 -0.63 -12.85
CA PHE A 286 -4.58 -0.62 -14.24
C PHE A 286 -5.66 -0.32 -15.27
N TYR A 287 -6.90 -0.79 -15.07
CA TYR A 287 -8.04 -0.51 -15.97
C TYR A 287 -8.92 0.67 -15.52
N ASN A 288 -8.51 1.45 -14.50
CA ASN A 288 -9.33 2.52 -13.95
C ASN A 288 -9.59 3.66 -14.95
N GLY A 289 -10.84 3.82 -15.38
CA GLY A 289 -11.27 4.85 -16.33
C GLY A 289 -11.02 4.51 -17.81
N ILE A 290 -10.62 3.28 -18.13
CA ILE A 290 -10.17 2.91 -19.48
C ILE A 290 -11.31 2.30 -20.31
N VAL A 291 -11.47 2.80 -21.53
CA VAL A 291 -12.32 2.21 -22.57
C VAL A 291 -11.44 1.35 -23.48
N CYS A 292 -11.29 0.06 -23.18
CA CYS A 292 -10.56 -0.87 -24.05
C CYS A 292 -11.40 -1.21 -25.30
N GLY A 293 -10.76 -1.32 -26.46
CA GLY A 293 -11.45 -1.75 -27.69
C GLY A 293 -10.60 -1.70 -28.95
N THR A 294 -11.02 -2.44 -29.98
CA THR A 294 -10.33 -2.58 -31.27
C THR A 294 -10.09 -1.24 -31.98
N GLN A 295 -10.95 -0.25 -31.74
CA GLN A 295 -10.84 1.11 -32.28
C GLN A 295 -9.52 1.82 -31.91
N GLN A 296 -8.86 1.41 -30.82
CA GLN A 296 -7.59 1.99 -30.36
C GLN A 296 -6.35 1.31 -30.95
N LEU A 297 -6.47 0.16 -31.62
CA LEU A 297 -5.32 -0.63 -32.08
C LEU A 297 -4.41 0.14 -33.04
N ALA A 298 -4.96 1.01 -33.89
CA ALA A 298 -4.16 1.87 -34.77
C ALA A 298 -3.30 2.88 -33.98
N ALA A 299 -3.87 3.51 -32.94
CA ALA A 299 -3.16 4.46 -32.08
C ALA A 299 -2.09 3.75 -31.21
N LEU A 300 -2.43 2.58 -30.64
CA LEU A 300 -1.47 1.73 -29.93
C LEU A 300 -0.32 1.30 -30.85
N GLY A 301 -0.60 0.98 -32.12
CA GLY A 301 0.40 0.70 -33.14
C GLY A 301 1.35 1.88 -33.41
N GLN A 302 0.84 3.11 -33.46
CA GLN A 302 1.67 4.32 -33.55
C GLN A 302 2.55 4.53 -32.31
N VAL A 303 2.07 4.21 -31.11
CA VAL A 303 2.86 4.28 -29.87
C VAL A 303 3.98 3.22 -29.84
N CYS A 304 3.76 2.03 -30.41
CA CYS A 304 4.83 1.05 -30.63
C CYS A 304 5.84 1.51 -31.69
N GLN A 305 5.38 2.02 -32.84
CA GLN A 305 6.25 2.50 -33.93
C GLN A 305 7.09 3.73 -33.55
N SER A 306 6.60 4.57 -32.65
CA SER A 306 7.32 5.73 -32.10
C SER A 306 8.11 5.42 -30.81
N SER A 307 8.13 4.16 -30.37
CA SER A 307 8.98 3.75 -29.25
C SER A 307 10.46 3.68 -29.66
N SER A 308 11.37 3.85 -28.70
CA SER A 308 12.81 3.65 -28.93
C SER A 308 13.41 2.65 -27.95
N PHE A 309 14.48 2.00 -28.38
CA PHE A 309 15.25 1.01 -27.63
C PHE A 309 16.73 1.38 -27.63
N GLN A 310 17.41 1.13 -26.51
CA GLN A 310 18.85 1.31 -26.33
C GLN A 310 19.39 0.15 -25.49
N LEU A 311 20.51 -0.42 -25.92
CA LEU A 311 21.33 -1.38 -25.18
C LEU A 311 22.58 -0.66 -24.67
N GLY A 312 22.90 -0.79 -23.38
CA GLY A 312 24.11 -0.27 -22.77
C GLY A 312 25.20 -1.33 -22.61
N ASP A 313 26.45 -0.89 -22.52
CA ASP A 313 27.63 -1.76 -22.45
C ASP A 313 27.65 -2.67 -21.20
N ASP A 314 26.94 -2.26 -20.13
CA ASP A 314 26.72 -3.03 -18.90
C ASP A 314 25.62 -4.11 -19.02
N SER A 315 25.18 -4.41 -20.24
CA SER A 315 23.98 -5.22 -20.54
C SER A 315 22.68 -4.68 -19.95
N SER A 316 22.64 -3.38 -19.59
CA SER A 316 21.36 -2.71 -19.32
C SER A 316 20.59 -2.49 -20.61
N ILE A 317 19.26 -2.60 -20.52
CA ILE A 317 18.35 -2.27 -21.61
C ILE A 317 17.45 -1.11 -21.20
N GLN A 318 17.15 -0.23 -22.15
CA GLN A 318 16.30 0.92 -21.96
C GLN A 318 15.31 1.06 -23.10
N TYR A 319 14.04 1.28 -22.76
CA TYR A 319 12.97 1.61 -23.69
C TYR A 319 12.36 2.96 -23.35
N HIS A 320 11.93 3.69 -24.37
CA HIS A 320 11.05 4.84 -24.23
C HIS A 320 9.75 4.58 -24.99
N VAL A 321 8.63 4.48 -24.27
CA VAL A 321 7.32 4.09 -24.82
C VAL A 321 6.18 4.74 -24.01
N ASN A 322 5.17 5.29 -24.70
CA ASN A 322 4.07 6.08 -24.12
C ASN A 322 4.46 7.12 -23.03
N GLY A 323 5.61 7.78 -23.21
CA GLY A 323 6.15 8.76 -22.25
C GLY A 323 6.72 8.16 -20.95
N PHE A 324 6.87 6.83 -20.88
CA PHE A 324 7.62 6.14 -19.84
C PHE A 324 9.03 5.82 -20.31
N ARG A 325 10.02 6.10 -19.46
CA ARG A 325 11.38 5.55 -19.56
C ARG A 325 11.42 4.27 -18.73
N ILE A 326 11.48 3.12 -19.40
CA ILE A 326 11.61 1.79 -18.80
C ILE A 326 13.08 1.38 -18.92
N SER A 327 13.68 0.84 -17.86
CA SER A 327 15.06 0.37 -17.89
C SER A 327 15.22 -0.89 -17.03
N GLN A 328 16.08 -1.81 -17.47
CA GLN A 328 16.47 -3.00 -16.72
C GLN A 328 18.00 -3.11 -16.71
N SER A 329 18.60 -3.04 -15.53
CA SER A 329 20.06 -3.18 -15.34
C SER A 329 20.53 -4.62 -15.57
N GLY A 330 21.85 -4.85 -15.70
CA GLY A 330 22.42 -6.20 -15.93
C GLY A 330 21.90 -7.27 -14.96
N ASP A 331 21.79 -6.92 -13.68
CA ASP A 331 21.23 -7.70 -12.56
C ASP A 331 19.71 -7.98 -12.63
N GLY A 332 19.04 -7.58 -13.71
CA GLY A 332 17.60 -7.72 -13.89
C GLY A 332 16.77 -6.66 -13.15
N LEU A 333 17.38 -5.72 -12.42
CA LEU A 333 16.65 -4.67 -11.69
C LEU A 333 15.92 -3.73 -12.66
N VAL A 334 14.59 -3.76 -12.62
CA VAL A 334 13.74 -2.87 -13.42
C VAL A 334 13.47 -1.56 -12.68
N LYS A 335 13.60 -0.44 -13.41
CA LYS A 335 13.24 0.92 -12.99
C LYS A 335 12.42 1.56 -14.10
N ILE A 336 11.26 2.13 -13.75
CA ILE A 336 10.38 2.84 -14.67
C ILE A 336 10.11 4.24 -14.13
N TYR A 337 10.14 5.23 -15.01
CA TYR A 337 9.93 6.64 -14.69
C TYR A 337 8.97 7.31 -15.70
N ARG A 338 8.02 8.11 -15.21
CA ARG A 338 7.21 9.02 -16.03
C ARG A 338 7.46 10.47 -15.59
N SER A 339 7.83 11.32 -16.53
CA SER A 339 8.27 12.71 -16.25
C SER A 339 7.14 13.63 -15.79
N ASN A 340 5.97 13.55 -16.43
CA ASN A 340 4.81 14.41 -16.16
C ASN A 340 4.27 14.27 -14.73
N ASN A 341 4.04 13.04 -14.27
CA ASN A 341 3.42 12.75 -12.97
C ASN A 341 4.46 12.43 -11.88
N ARG A 342 5.77 12.55 -12.21
CA ARG A 342 6.92 12.19 -11.34
C ARG A 342 6.83 10.79 -10.71
N CYS A 343 6.11 9.86 -11.33
CA CYS A 343 5.91 8.54 -10.77
C CYS A 343 7.10 7.61 -11.08
N THR A 344 7.44 6.77 -10.11
CA THR A 344 8.54 5.80 -10.20
C THR A 344 8.05 4.41 -9.81
N ILE A 345 8.35 3.40 -10.62
CA ILE A 345 8.25 2.00 -10.23
C ILE A 345 9.66 1.39 -10.23
N ARG A 346 9.98 0.57 -9.24
CA ARG A 346 11.19 -0.25 -9.21
C ARG A 346 10.82 -1.65 -8.73
N THR A 347 11.33 -2.69 -9.38
CA THR A 347 11.17 -4.08 -8.93
C THR A 347 12.42 -4.88 -9.27
N SER A 348 12.87 -5.75 -8.36
CA SER A 348 14.01 -6.65 -8.59
C SER A 348 13.57 -8.11 -8.62
N PRO A 349 13.93 -8.88 -9.65
CA PRO A 349 13.66 -10.31 -9.71
C PRO A 349 14.57 -11.14 -8.80
N LEU A 350 15.64 -10.54 -8.23
CA LEU A 350 16.63 -11.26 -7.41
C LEU A 350 16.29 -11.28 -5.90
N ASN A 351 15.77 -10.19 -5.34
CA ASN A 351 15.60 -10.02 -3.89
C ASN A 351 14.20 -9.53 -3.47
N GLY A 352 13.25 -9.51 -4.40
CA GLY A 352 11.87 -9.08 -4.15
C GLY A 352 11.73 -7.61 -3.72
N CYS A 353 12.76 -6.77 -3.90
CA CYS A 353 12.68 -5.35 -3.59
C CYS A 353 11.73 -4.64 -4.57
N ALA A 354 10.63 -4.11 -4.04
CA ALA A 354 9.68 -3.26 -4.74
C ALA A 354 9.76 -1.82 -4.24
N THR A 355 9.51 -0.85 -5.12
CA THR A 355 9.28 0.54 -4.75
C THR A 355 8.28 1.17 -5.71
N LEU A 356 7.32 1.91 -5.16
CA LEU A 356 6.34 2.70 -5.89
C LEU A 356 6.33 4.10 -5.28
N THR A 357 6.48 5.11 -6.13
CA THR A 357 6.31 6.52 -5.74
C THR A 357 5.36 7.21 -6.71
N THR A 358 4.39 7.93 -6.16
CA THR A 358 3.51 8.88 -6.83
C THR A 358 3.60 10.22 -6.08
N PRO A 359 2.98 11.32 -6.56
CA PRO A 359 2.91 12.56 -5.80
C PRO A 359 2.19 12.45 -4.45
N LEU A 360 1.40 11.39 -4.23
CA LEU A 360 0.57 11.18 -3.04
C LEU A 360 1.04 10.01 -2.15
N LEU A 361 1.94 9.15 -2.66
CA LEU A 361 2.33 7.89 -2.02
C LEU A 361 3.82 7.62 -2.24
N HIS A 362 4.51 7.17 -1.20
CA HIS A 362 5.77 6.45 -1.35
C HIS A 362 5.71 5.16 -0.55
N CYS A 363 5.95 4.01 -1.20
CA CYS A 363 6.02 2.72 -0.53
C CYS A 363 7.16 1.85 -1.05
N THR A 364 7.71 1.03 -0.14
CA THR A 364 8.76 0.04 -0.40
C THR A 364 8.37 -1.30 0.19
N ALA A 365 8.84 -2.37 -0.44
CA ALA A 365 8.74 -3.72 0.11
C ALA A 365 10.00 -4.51 -0.23
N SER A 366 10.33 -5.55 0.53
CA SER A 366 11.43 -6.45 0.21
C SER A 366 11.23 -7.84 0.82
N LEU A 367 11.75 -8.86 0.14
CA LEU A 367 11.82 -10.24 0.64
C LEU A 367 13.25 -10.63 1.08
N GLY A 368 14.20 -9.69 1.02
CA GLY A 368 15.61 -9.92 1.29
C GLY A 368 15.95 -10.14 2.77
N ALA A 369 17.17 -9.73 3.15
CA ALA A 369 17.67 -9.88 4.52
C ALA A 369 16.73 -9.24 5.55
N THR A 370 16.27 -8.01 5.29
CA THR A 370 15.22 -7.32 6.05
C THR A 370 13.90 -7.35 5.28
N SER A 371 13.07 -8.37 5.59
CA SER A 371 11.69 -8.42 5.08
C SER A 371 10.96 -7.18 5.57
N HIS A 372 10.25 -6.48 4.69
CA HIS A 372 9.41 -5.36 5.12
C HIS A 372 8.31 -5.01 4.11
N LEU A 373 7.35 -4.24 4.58
CA LEU A 373 6.37 -3.48 3.80
C LEU A 373 6.21 -2.11 4.47
N PHE A 374 6.53 -1.04 3.75
CA PHE A 374 6.54 0.34 4.25
C PHE A 374 5.69 1.23 3.36
N VAL A 375 4.85 2.08 3.98
CA VAL A 375 4.05 3.10 3.32
C VAL A 375 4.26 4.45 4.01
N ARG A 376 4.43 5.51 3.22
CA ARG A 376 4.45 6.90 3.67
C ARG A 376 3.59 7.79 2.77
N ARG A 377 2.87 8.70 3.40
CA ARG A 377 2.30 9.91 2.78
C ARG A 377 2.48 11.06 3.77
N GLU A 378 3.05 12.18 3.31
CA GLU A 378 3.35 13.36 4.16
C GLU A 378 4.14 12.98 5.43
N GLU A 379 3.57 13.19 6.62
CA GLU A 379 4.14 12.80 7.92
C GLU A 379 3.73 11.39 8.37
N ARG A 380 2.69 10.83 7.76
CA ARG A 380 2.03 9.58 8.14
C ARG A 380 2.76 8.38 7.56
N ARG A 381 2.90 7.32 8.35
CA ARG A 381 3.67 6.12 8.00
C ARG A 381 3.00 4.85 8.52
N MET A 382 3.18 3.75 7.79
CA MET A 382 2.78 2.40 8.19
C MET A 382 3.97 1.48 7.85
N HIS A 383 4.40 0.65 8.79
CA HIS A 383 5.59 -0.19 8.64
C HIS A 383 5.36 -1.58 9.22
N PHE A 384 5.62 -2.61 8.42
CA PHE A 384 5.64 -4.01 8.78
C PHE A 384 7.04 -4.56 8.50
N ASP A 385 7.59 -5.38 9.40
CA ASP A 385 8.94 -5.98 9.29
C ASP A 385 8.93 -7.53 9.20
N GLY A 386 7.74 -8.13 9.05
CA GLY A 386 7.51 -9.57 9.15
C GLY A 386 6.95 -10.01 10.50
N ALA A 387 7.27 -9.29 11.59
CA ALA A 387 6.89 -9.66 12.95
C ALA A 387 6.02 -8.59 13.64
N THR A 388 6.42 -7.32 13.60
CA THR A 388 5.71 -6.16 14.15
C THR A 388 5.01 -5.35 13.05
N PHE A 389 3.98 -4.59 13.41
CA PHE A 389 3.32 -3.64 12.52
C PHE A 389 3.03 -2.34 13.26
N ILE A 390 3.70 -1.26 12.87
CA ILE A 390 3.64 0.04 13.54
C ILE A 390 3.13 1.10 12.56
N VAL A 391 2.11 1.84 12.98
CA VAL A 391 1.64 3.04 12.28
C VAL A 391 2.01 4.29 13.06
N ARG A 392 2.25 5.39 12.35
CA ARG A 392 2.64 6.67 12.92
C ARG A 392 1.92 7.82 12.24
N ASN A 393 1.37 8.74 13.04
CA ASN A 393 0.73 9.97 12.58
C ASN A 393 1.37 11.17 13.32
N ALA A 394 2.18 11.95 12.61
CA ALA A 394 3.01 13.03 13.15
C ALA A 394 3.88 12.60 14.36
N GLY A 395 3.46 12.96 15.59
CA GLY A 395 4.13 12.60 16.84
C GLY A 395 3.75 11.23 17.42
N HIS A 396 2.54 10.73 17.15
CA HIS A 396 1.99 9.54 17.82
C HIS A 396 2.23 8.27 17.03
N SER A 397 2.58 7.17 17.72
CA SER A 397 2.72 5.85 17.10
C SER A 397 2.00 4.77 17.92
N ALA A 398 1.41 3.80 17.22
CA ALA A 398 0.89 2.58 17.83
C ALA A 398 0.97 1.43 16.82
N GLY A 399 0.83 0.21 17.31
CA GLY A 399 1.00 -0.97 16.47
C GLY A 399 0.70 -2.27 17.17
N PHE A 400 0.87 -3.37 16.46
CA PHE A 400 0.82 -4.73 17.00
C PHE A 400 2.24 -5.30 17.03
N ASP A 401 2.63 -5.86 18.17
CA ASP A 401 3.88 -6.62 18.29
C ASP A 401 3.74 -8.04 17.74
N GLU A 402 4.83 -8.80 17.77
CA GLU A 402 4.90 -10.20 17.31
C GLU A 402 3.91 -11.14 18.02
N HIS A 403 3.44 -10.78 19.22
CA HIS A 403 2.44 -11.51 20.01
C HIS A 403 1.00 -11.02 19.75
N ASN A 404 0.81 -10.17 18.73
CA ASN A 404 -0.44 -9.50 18.39
C ASN A 404 -1.02 -8.60 19.50
N GLN A 405 -0.19 -8.10 20.40
CA GLN A 405 -0.60 -7.17 21.45
C GLN A 405 -0.48 -5.73 20.96
N LEU A 406 -1.48 -4.90 21.26
CA LEU A 406 -1.42 -3.47 20.96
C LEU A 406 -0.33 -2.81 21.81
N ARG A 407 0.58 -2.09 21.14
CA ARG A 407 1.60 -1.22 21.73
C ARG A 407 1.36 0.22 21.32
N VAL A 408 1.63 1.15 22.23
CA VAL A 408 1.65 2.60 21.99
C VAL A 408 3.05 3.10 22.36
N TYR A 409 3.59 4.02 21.57
CA TYR A 409 4.99 4.51 21.65
C TYR A 409 5.05 6.04 21.65
#